data_AF-A0A2D4VVS4-F1
#
_entry.id   AF-A0A2D4VVS4-F1
#
_cell.length_a   1.000
_cell.length_b   1.000
_cell.length_c   1.000
_cell.angle_alpha   90.00
_cell.angle_beta   90.00
_cell.angle_gamma   90.00
#
_symmetry.space_group_name_H-M   'P 1'
#
loop_
_entity.id
_entity.type
_entity.pdbx_description
1 polymer ?
#
loop_
_entity_poly.entity_id
_entity_poly.type
_entity_poly.pdbx_seq_one_letter_code
_entity_poly.pdbx_strand_id
1 'polypeptide(L)'
;LLGITLYLAITGPWSNDGILYDGPLAHLVPAMSGQITEWHHRGKLLLIPLVVLHLAAILYYKIWKRTPLTKAMVTGRASEPRASVTGADGGITGARLVAGLLLIAVLQAATHALPLLRPAWY
;
A
#
# COMPACT_ATOMS: atom_id res chain seq x y z
N LEU A 1 -7.10 -8.56 -3.81
CA LEU A 1 -6.55 -7.45 -2.98
C LEU A 1 -5.82 -6.42 -3.84
N LEU A 2 -4.85 -6.81 -4.69
CA LEU A 2 -4.01 -5.86 -5.45
C LEU A 2 -4.78 -4.83 -6.31
N GLY A 3 -5.82 -5.23 -7.03
CA GLY A 3 -6.58 -4.31 -7.88
C GLY A 3 -7.28 -3.20 -7.09
N ILE A 4 -7.89 -3.53 -5.95
CA ILE A 4 -8.58 -2.52 -5.13
C ILE A 4 -7.61 -1.63 -4.36
N THR A 5 -6.45 -2.17 -3.95
CA THR A 5 -5.41 -1.36 -3.31
C THR A 5 -4.77 -0.37 -4.29
N LEU A 6 -4.59 -0.78 -5.55
CA LEU A 6 -4.08 0.12 -6.59
C LEU A 6 -5.08 1.24 -6.89
N TYR A 7 -6.36 0.90 -6.98
CA TYR A 7 -7.44 1.87 -7.16
C TYR A 7 -7.46 2.93 -6.05
N LEU A 8 -7.36 2.52 -4.79
CA LEU A 8 -7.31 3.45 -3.65
C LEU A 8 -6.03 4.30 -3.65
N ALA A 9 -4.89 3.73 -4.05
CA ALA A 9 -3.63 4.46 -4.14
C ALA A 9 -3.66 5.55 -5.22
N ILE A 10 -4.37 5.33 -6.33
CA ILE A 10 -4.51 6.32 -7.41
C ILE A 10 -5.52 7.41 -7.03
N THR A 11 -6.63 7.04 -6.39
CA THR A 11 -7.70 7.99 -6.04
C THR A 11 -7.36 8.86 -4.84
N GLY A 12 -6.52 8.39 -3.91
CA GLY A 12 -6.14 9.11 -2.69
C GLY A 12 -5.49 10.49 -2.93
N PRO A 13 -4.43 10.62 -3.75
CA PRO A 13 -3.77 11.91 -4.01
C PRO A 13 -4.66 12.98 -4.66
N TRP A 14 -5.79 12.58 -5.24
CA TRP A 14 -6.76 13.42 -5.95
C TRP A 14 -8.01 13.72 -5.10
N SER A 15 -8.15 13.08 -3.94
CA SER A 15 -9.27 13.24 -3.02
C SER A 15 -9.18 14.58 -2.27
N ASN A 16 -10.34 15.16 -1.95
CA ASN A 16 -10.47 16.40 -1.19
C ASN A 16 -11.62 16.25 -0.20
N ASP A 17 -11.33 16.35 1.11
CA ASP A 17 -12.33 16.22 2.17
C ASP A 17 -13.10 17.54 2.47
N GLY A 18 -12.83 18.61 1.73
CA GLY A 18 -13.56 19.88 1.73
C GLY A 18 -13.35 20.76 2.96
N ILE A 19 -12.58 20.29 3.96
CA ILE A 19 -12.44 20.95 5.27
C ILE A 19 -10.97 21.29 5.58
N LEU A 20 -10.13 20.28 5.88
CA LEU A 20 -8.72 20.50 6.29
C LEU A 20 -7.71 19.62 5.53
N TYR A 21 -8.17 18.62 4.77
CA TYR A 21 -7.31 17.62 4.15
C TYR A 21 -7.56 17.57 2.64
N ASP A 22 -6.62 18.17 1.90
CA ASP A 22 -6.55 18.11 0.44
C ASP A 22 -5.43 17.16 0.03
N GLY A 23 -5.71 16.30 -0.95
CA GLY A 23 -4.67 15.56 -1.65
C GLY A 23 -3.71 16.52 -2.38
N PRO A 24 -2.41 16.18 -2.49
CA PRO A 24 -1.42 17.06 -3.11
C PRO A 24 -1.72 17.36 -4.58
N LEU A 25 -2.50 16.53 -5.28
CA LEU A 25 -2.92 16.72 -6.68
C LEU A 25 -4.36 17.23 -6.81
N ALA A 26 -5.12 17.40 -5.72
CA ALA A 26 -6.50 17.87 -5.76
C ALA A 26 -6.64 19.25 -6.40
N HIS A 27 -5.58 20.06 -6.37
CA HIS A 27 -5.54 21.39 -6.98
C HIS A 27 -5.55 21.39 -8.51
N LEU A 28 -5.18 20.29 -9.17
CA LEU A 28 -5.20 20.22 -10.64
C LEU A 28 -6.62 20.02 -11.19
N VAL A 29 -7.52 19.42 -10.41
CA VAL A 29 -8.89 19.12 -10.86
C VAL A 29 -9.93 19.40 -9.75
N PRO A 30 -10.12 20.68 -9.39
CA PRO A 30 -11.03 21.07 -8.30
C PRO A 30 -12.50 20.74 -8.59
N ALA A 31 -12.92 20.64 -9.86
CA ALA A 31 -14.30 20.31 -10.23
C ALA A 31 -14.63 18.81 -10.10
N MET A 32 -13.64 17.91 -10.14
CA MET A 32 -13.85 16.45 -10.06
C MET A 32 -13.35 15.82 -8.75
N SER A 33 -12.61 16.57 -7.94
CA SER A 33 -12.09 16.10 -6.65
C SER A 33 -13.19 15.61 -5.69
N GLY A 34 -14.35 16.29 -5.65
CA GLY A 34 -15.50 15.87 -4.84
C GLY A 34 -16.07 14.51 -5.28
N GLN A 35 -16.19 14.26 -6.58
CA GLN A 35 -16.67 12.97 -7.10
C GLN A 35 -15.64 11.87 -6.85
N ILE A 36 -14.35 12.14 -7.07
CA ILE A 36 -13.26 11.18 -6.81
C ILE A 36 -13.23 10.77 -5.34
N THR A 37 -13.51 11.70 -4.42
CA THR A 37 -13.61 11.44 -2.98
C THR A 37 -14.75 10.48 -2.66
N GLU A 38 -15.91 10.66 -3.28
CA GLU A 38 -17.06 9.75 -3.09
C GLU A 38 -16.74 8.33 -3.58
N TRP A 39 -16.11 8.22 -4.75
CA TRP A 39 -15.64 6.96 -5.32
C TRP A 39 -14.57 6.29 -4.44
N HIS A 40 -13.63 7.07 -3.89
CA HIS A 40 -12.62 6.59 -2.94
C HIS A 40 -13.26 6.04 -1.65
N HIS A 41 -14.24 6.76 -1.11
CA HIS A 41 -14.95 6.36 0.10
C HIS A 41 -15.70 5.04 -0.09
N ARG A 42 -16.34 4.84 -1.25
CA ARG A 42 -17.00 3.57 -1.60
C ARG A 42 -16.00 2.42 -1.73
N GLY A 43 -14.79 2.69 -2.24
CA GLY A 43 -13.72 1.70 -2.33
C GLY A 43 -13.34 1.09 -0.97
N LYS A 44 -13.37 1.89 0.10
CA LYS A 44 -13.13 1.41 1.48
C LYS A 44 -14.12 0.33 1.91
N LEU A 45 -15.40 0.51 1.60
CA LEU A 45 -16.47 -0.45 1.96
C LEU A 45 -16.25 -1.82 1.32
N LEU A 46 -15.62 -1.89 0.14
CA LEU A 46 -15.32 -3.14 -0.54
C LEU A 46 -13.95 -3.71 -0.12
N LEU A 47 -12.98 -2.85 0.22
CA LEU A 47 -11.66 -3.28 0.68
C LEU A 47 -11.73 -4.00 2.03
N ILE A 48 -12.50 -3.48 2.99
CA ILE A 48 -12.62 -4.08 4.34
C ILE A 48 -13.02 -5.56 4.30
N PRO A 49 -14.15 -5.97 3.67
CA PRO A 49 -14.54 -7.38 3.63
C PRO A 49 -13.52 -8.24 2.88
N LEU A 50 -12.87 -7.71 1.84
CA LEU A 50 -11.84 -8.45 1.11
C LEU A 50 -10.59 -8.71 1.96
N VAL A 51 -10.19 -7.75 2.80
CA VAL A 51 -9.10 -7.93 3.77
C VAL A 51 -9.51 -8.91 4.86
N VAL A 52 -10.71 -8.80 5.40
CA VAL A 52 -11.23 -9.74 6.40
C VAL A 52 -11.26 -11.17 5.85
N LEU A 53 -11.75 -11.36 4.62
CA LEU A 53 -11.76 -12.65 3.94
C LEU A 53 -10.34 -13.21 3.77
N HIS A 54 -9.39 -12.36 3.40
CA HIS A 54 -7.99 -12.76 3.27
C HIS A 54 -7.38 -13.18 4.61
N LEU A 55 -7.62 -12.43 5.68
CA LEU A 55 -7.14 -12.77 7.03
C LEU A 55 -7.81 -14.05 7.55
N ALA A 56 -9.10 -14.24 7.27
CA ALA A 56 -9.81 -15.48 7.59
C ALA A 56 -9.19 -16.68 6.87
N ALA A 57 -8.82 -16.54 5.59
CA ALA A 57 -8.10 -17.58 4.86
C ALA A 57 -6.75 -17.89 5.52
N ILE A 58 -5.96 -16.88 5.88
CA ILE A 58 -4.68 -17.09 6.59
C ILE A 58 -4.89 -17.84 7.91
N LEU A 59 -5.90 -17.46 8.70
CA LEU A 59 -6.20 -18.11 9.97
C LEU A 59 -6.66 -19.56 9.75
N TYR A 60 -7.48 -19.81 8.74
CA TYR A 60 -7.91 -21.15 8.34
C TYR A 60 -6.71 -22.04 7.98
N TYR A 61 -5.77 -21.54 7.18
CA TYR A 61 -4.54 -22.28 6.87
C TYR A 61 -3.67 -22.49 8.12
N LYS A 62 -3.59 -21.52 9.02
CA LYS A 62 -2.80 -21.63 10.26
C LYS A 62 -3.38 -22.68 11.22
N ILE A 63 -4.69 -22.70 11.43
CA ILE A 63 -5.35 -23.58 12.39
C ILE A 63 -5.55 -24.98 11.81
N TRP A 64 -6.05 -25.09 10.57
CA TRP A 64 -6.47 -26.36 9.99
C TRP A 64 -5.34 -27.08 9.24
N LYS A 65 -4.58 -26.35 8.40
CA LYS A 65 -3.46 -26.92 7.62
C LYS A 65 -2.16 -26.97 8.42
N ARG A 66 -2.07 -26.27 9.57
CA ARG A 66 -0.86 -26.11 10.41
C ARG A 66 0.41 -25.77 9.63
N THR A 67 0.29 -25.22 8.43
CA THR A 67 1.42 -24.75 7.64
C THR A 67 1.80 -23.35 8.11
N PRO A 68 3.08 -23.11 8.47
CA PRO A 68 3.50 -21.82 9.01
C PRO A 68 3.67 -20.77 7.90
N LEU A 69 2.58 -20.45 7.20
CA LEU A 69 2.52 -19.47 6.11
C LEU A 69 2.88 -18.06 6.60
N THR A 70 2.38 -17.69 7.79
CA THR A 70 2.65 -16.40 8.42
C THR A 70 4.13 -16.24 8.80
N LYS A 71 4.79 -17.32 9.25
CA LYS A 71 6.23 -17.31 9.53
C LYS A 71 7.01 -17.11 8.24
N ALA A 72 6.64 -17.78 7.15
CA ALA A 72 7.28 -17.58 5.85
C ALA A 72 7.17 -16.12 5.36
N MET A 73 6.04 -15.45 5.61
CA MET A 73 5.84 -14.04 5.27
C MET A 73 6.71 -13.08 6.09
N VAL A 74 6.86 -13.32 7.40
CA VAL A 74 7.63 -12.42 8.29
C VAL A 74 9.13 -12.64 8.17
N THR A 75 9.56 -13.91 8.17
CA THR A 75 10.99 -14.24 8.11
C THR A 75 11.55 -14.25 6.69
N GLY A 76 10.70 -14.15 5.65
CA GLY A 76 11.11 -14.27 4.25
C GLY A 76 11.64 -15.66 3.90
N ARG A 77 11.47 -16.66 4.78
CA ARG A 77 11.97 -18.02 4.63
C ARG A 77 10.81 -18.98 4.77
N ALA A 78 10.48 -19.67 3.68
CA ALA A 78 9.56 -20.80 3.75
C ALA A 78 10.17 -21.90 4.63
N SER A 79 9.38 -22.44 5.56
CA SER A 79 9.79 -23.55 6.43
C SER A 79 9.62 -24.91 5.72
N GLU A 80 9.86 -24.96 4.42
CA GLU A 80 9.90 -26.22 3.68
C GLU A 80 11.22 -26.96 3.91
N PRO A 81 11.24 -28.29 3.82
CA PRO A 81 12.49 -29.06 3.89
C PRO A 81 13.49 -28.49 2.89
N ARG A 82 14.71 -28.21 3.35
CA ARG A 82 15.83 -27.58 2.63
C ARG A 82 16.17 -28.22 1.26
N ALA A 83 15.60 -29.39 0.96
CA ALA A 83 15.72 -30.10 -0.31
C ALA A 83 14.88 -29.54 -1.47
N SER A 84 13.84 -28.72 -1.23
CA SER A 84 12.95 -28.19 -2.30
C SER A 84 13.21 -26.74 -2.72
N VAL A 85 14.08 -26.00 -2.02
CA VAL A 85 14.28 -24.56 -2.26
C VAL A 85 15.60 -24.31 -3.00
N THR A 86 15.53 -24.26 -4.32
CA THR A 86 16.60 -23.77 -5.21
C THR A 86 16.28 -22.34 -5.66
N GLY A 87 16.87 -21.35 -4.99
CA GLY A 87 16.68 -19.93 -5.32
C GLY A 87 17.59 -19.06 -4.49
N ALA A 88 17.90 -17.85 -4.98
CA ALA A 88 18.75 -16.89 -4.28
C ALA A 88 18.28 -16.71 -2.83
N ASP A 89 19.20 -16.75 -1.88
CA ASP A 89 18.90 -16.52 -0.47
C ASP A 89 18.16 -15.18 -0.35
N GLY A 90 16.91 -15.20 0.14
CA GLY A 90 16.08 -14.01 0.36
C GLY A 90 16.64 -13.04 1.43
N GLY A 91 17.94 -13.11 1.72
CA GLY A 91 18.64 -12.21 2.63
C GLY A 91 18.69 -10.80 2.04
N ILE A 92 18.03 -9.87 2.73
CA ILE A 92 18.19 -8.44 2.45
C ILE A 92 19.56 -8.03 2.98
N THR A 93 20.53 -7.79 2.10
CA THR A 93 21.83 -7.20 2.47
C THR A 93 21.63 -5.82 3.10
N GLY A 94 22.47 -5.44 4.07
CA GLY A 94 22.41 -4.12 4.71
C GLY A 94 22.39 -2.95 3.71
N ALA A 95 23.16 -3.03 2.63
CA ALA A 95 23.14 -2.03 1.55
C ALA A 95 21.78 -1.91 0.85
N ARG A 96 21.07 -3.03 0.62
CA ARG A 96 19.73 -3.04 0.02
C ARG A 96 18.67 -2.47 0.98
N LEU A 97 18.82 -2.72 2.28
CA LEU A 97 17.97 -2.13 3.31
C LEU A 97 18.12 -0.60 3.34
N VAL A 98 19.36 -0.11 3.39
CA VAL A 98 19.66 1.33 3.39
C VAL A 98 19.16 1.99 2.10
N ALA A 99 19.42 1.38 0.95
CA ALA A 99 18.92 1.88 -0.33
C ALA A 99 17.37 1.94 -0.36
N GLY A 100 16.69 0.92 0.16
CA GLY A 100 15.24 0.89 0.28
C GLY A 100 14.68 1.99 1.20
N LEU A 101 15.31 2.21 2.37
CA LEU A 101 14.93 3.27 3.29
C LEU A 101 15.15 4.66 2.71
N LEU A 102 16.28 4.88 2.02
CA LEU A 102 16.56 6.13 1.32
C LEU A 102 15.54 6.38 0.21
N LEU A 103 15.19 5.36 -0.57
CA LEU A 103 14.17 5.48 -1.61
C LEU A 103 12.82 5.89 -1.03
N ILE A 104 12.40 5.26 0.08
CA ILE A 104 11.15 5.62 0.77
C ILE A 104 11.21 7.07 1.27
N ALA A 105 12.33 7.49 1.88
CA ALA A 105 12.51 8.86 2.35
C ALA A 105 12.43 9.88 1.20
N VAL A 106 13.03 9.57 0.04
CA VAL A 106 12.97 10.43 -1.15
C VAL A 106 11.55 10.53 -1.70
N LEU A 107 10.82 9.43 -1.82
CA LEU A 107 9.44 9.43 -2.29
C LEU A 107 8.52 10.22 -1.36
N GLN A 108 8.75 10.11 -0.04
CA GLN A 108 8.02 10.89 0.96
C GLN A 108 8.34 12.38 0.84
N ALA A 109 9.62 12.75 0.75
CA ALA A 109 10.04 14.14 0.58
C ALA A 109 9.47 14.75 -0.72
N ALA A 110 9.46 13.99 -1.82
CA ALA A 110 8.87 14.41 -3.08
C ALA A 110 7.37 14.70 -2.94
N THR A 111 6.65 13.87 -2.18
CA THR A 111 5.22 14.04 -1.93
C THR A 111 4.92 15.29 -1.09
N HIS A 112 5.76 15.61 -0.11
CA HIS A 112 5.66 16.84 0.70
C HIS A 112 6.13 18.10 -0.03
N ALA A 113 7.02 17.96 -1.01
CA ALA A 113 7.45 19.07 -1.85
C ALA A 113 6.41 19.43 -2.94
N LEU A 114 5.56 18.48 -3.33
CA LEU A 114 4.57 18.66 -4.40
C LEU A 114 3.57 19.81 -4.12
N PRO A 115 3.05 19.99 -2.89
CA PRO A 115 2.24 21.17 -2.54
C PRO A 115 2.99 22.51 -2.61
N LEU A 116 4.32 22.53 -2.53
CA LEU A 116 5.10 23.78 -2.63
C LEU A 116 5.19 24.31 -4.06
N LEU A 117 4.96 23.45 -5.05
CA LEU A 117 4.90 23.82 -6.46
C LEU A 117 3.53 24.36 -6.87
N ARG A 118 2.56 24.45 -5.93
CA ARG A 118 1.21 24.96 -6.17
C ARG A 118 1.33 26.42 -6.64
N PRO A 119 1.02 26.73 -7.91
CA PRO A 119 1.24 28.06 -8.43
C PRO A 119 0.23 29.03 -7.79
N ALA A 120 0.73 30.17 -7.31
CA ALA A 120 -0.04 31.16 -6.55
C ALA A 120 -1.02 32.00 -7.39
N TRP A 121 -1.55 31.46 -8.49
CA TRP A 121 -2.55 32.17 -9.29
C TRP A 121 -3.91 32.04 -8.60
N TYR A 122 -4.22 33.08 -7.83
CA TYR A 122 -5.55 33.40 -7.34
C TYR A 122 -6.45 33.88 -8.48
#